data_AF-A0A1I1MW07-F1
#
_entry.id   AF-A0A1I1MW07-F1
#
_cell.length_a   1.000
_cell.length_b   1.000
_cell.length_c   1.000
_cell.angle_alpha   90.00
_cell.angle_beta   90.00
_cell.angle_gamma   90.00
#
_symmetry.space_group_name_H-M   'P 1'
#
loop_
_entity.id
_entity.type
_entity.pdbx_description
1 polymer ?
#
loop_
_entity_poly.entity_id
_entity_poly.type
_entity_poly.pdbx_seq_one_letter_code
_entity_poly.pdbx_strand_id
1 'polypeptide(L)'
;MHHPLLPHRPAPRTAALICAMVLTAVLAGCGDGDDGRADPQESVDVGDIQGDAFFDGVDTWVGEEVTVEARVGRIVDPGSFTITGTENPGESRILVVDADSSLVDEGERVRVTGVVREDFTAAGVEEDLQVDLDDALFLEFEEEHYLQATHVDSSLRPA
;
A
#
# COMPACT_ATOMS: atom_id res chain seq x y z
N MET A 1 16.56 52.99 -8.09
CA MET A 1 16.10 52.55 -6.75
C MET A 1 17.10 51.54 -6.26
N HIS A 2 17.97 51.96 -5.34
CA HIS A 2 19.09 51.15 -4.83
C HIS A 2 18.69 50.50 -3.51
N HIS A 3 18.76 49.17 -3.44
CA HIS A 3 19.01 48.40 -2.22
C HIS A 3 19.51 47.00 -2.61
N PRO A 4 20.83 46.75 -2.56
CA PRO A 4 21.39 45.41 -2.38
C PRO A 4 21.70 45.16 -0.88
N LEU A 5 22.13 43.92 -0.55
CA LEU A 5 22.66 43.41 0.75
C LEU A 5 21.59 42.73 1.65
N LEU A 6 21.71 41.51 2.17
CA LEU A 6 22.80 40.53 2.30
C LEU A 6 22.25 39.09 2.44
N PRO A 7 23.05 38.06 2.09
CA PRO A 7 22.83 36.67 2.50
C PRO A 7 23.24 36.43 3.96
N HIS A 8 22.44 35.63 4.69
CA HIS A 8 22.79 35.15 6.02
C HIS A 8 23.31 33.71 5.97
N ARG A 9 24.63 33.54 6.03
CA ARG A 9 25.30 32.34 6.58
C ARG A 9 26.38 32.81 7.55
N PRO A 10 26.31 32.37 8.81
CA PRO A 10 27.43 31.65 9.41
C PRO A 10 26.93 30.52 10.35
N ALA A 11 27.64 29.46 10.75
CA ALA A 11 28.90 28.79 10.47
C ALA A 11 28.95 27.60 11.50
N PRO A 12 29.82 26.60 11.34
CA PRO A 12 29.72 25.30 12.01
C PRO A 12 30.28 25.32 13.44
N ARG A 13 29.88 24.34 14.26
CA ARG A 13 30.54 24.04 15.54
C ARG A 13 30.89 22.56 15.62
N THR A 14 32.11 22.28 15.20
CA THR A 14 32.90 21.11 15.58
C THR A 14 33.10 21.09 17.10
N ALA A 15 32.88 19.95 17.74
CA ALA A 15 33.49 19.62 19.02
C ALA A 15 33.77 18.12 19.05
N ALA A 16 35.03 17.77 18.81
CA ALA A 16 35.59 16.47 19.12
C ALA A 16 35.73 16.34 20.65
N LEU A 17 35.52 15.15 21.21
CA LEU A 17 36.40 14.65 22.27
C LEU A 17 36.20 13.15 22.52
N ILE A 18 37.34 12.47 22.42
CA ILE A 18 37.65 11.08 22.67
C ILE A 18 37.64 10.82 24.18
N CYS A 19 37.11 9.68 24.64
CA CYS A 19 37.59 9.04 25.87
C CYS A 19 37.35 7.53 25.81
N ALA A 20 38.39 6.79 26.23
CA ALA A 20 38.60 5.37 25.98
C ALA A 20 38.26 4.50 27.20
N MET A 21 38.12 3.19 26.91
CA MET A 21 38.31 2.01 27.77
C MET A 21 37.42 1.82 29.01
N VAL A 22 36.64 0.73 29.01
CA VAL A 22 36.75 -0.36 30.03
C VAL A 22 36.38 -1.70 29.37
N LEU A 23 37.32 -2.64 29.34
CA LEU A 23 37.05 -4.07 29.12
C LEU A 23 36.70 -4.71 30.47
N THR A 24 35.53 -5.34 30.57
CA THR A 24 35.24 -6.33 31.61
C THR A 24 34.58 -7.55 30.98
N ALA A 25 35.33 -8.64 30.92
CA ALA A 25 34.84 -9.97 30.57
C ALA A 25 34.39 -10.71 31.84
N VAL A 26 33.15 -11.21 31.87
CA VAL A 26 32.69 -12.25 32.81
C VAL A 26 31.88 -13.27 32.03
N LEU A 27 32.20 -14.55 32.23
CA LEU A 27 31.60 -15.71 31.58
C LEU A 27 30.27 -16.15 32.24
N ALA A 28 29.34 -16.59 31.38
CA ALA A 28 28.36 -17.69 31.49
C ALA A 28 27.61 -17.98 32.83
N GLY A 29 26.27 -17.93 32.75
CA GLY A 29 25.35 -18.68 33.62
C GLY A 29 23.92 -18.72 33.03
N CYS A 30 23.45 -19.91 32.63
CA CYS A 30 22.05 -20.17 32.24
C CYS A 30 21.13 -20.27 33.48
N GLY A 31 19.93 -19.70 33.39
CA GLY A 31 18.87 -19.88 34.38
C GLY A 31 17.61 -19.06 34.06
N ASP A 32 16.75 -19.65 33.22
CA ASP A 32 15.26 -19.64 33.24
C ASP A 32 14.50 -18.35 33.63
N GLY A 33 13.70 -17.83 32.68
CA GLY A 33 12.76 -16.72 32.92
C GLY A 33 12.19 -16.15 31.63
N ASP A 34 11.16 -16.82 31.13
CA ASP A 34 10.33 -16.54 29.96
C ASP A 34 9.55 -15.21 30.04
N ASP A 35 9.01 -14.80 28.88
CA ASP A 35 7.89 -13.88 28.67
C ASP A 35 8.13 -12.35 28.75
N GLY A 36 8.50 -11.77 27.62
CA GLY A 36 8.54 -10.31 27.44
C GLY A 36 8.43 -9.83 26.00
N ARG A 37 7.60 -10.48 25.19
CA ARG A 37 7.11 -10.04 23.87
C ARG A 37 8.21 -9.61 22.87
N ALA A 38 8.66 -10.58 22.08
CA ALA A 38 8.94 -10.26 20.68
C ALA A 38 7.60 -9.83 20.06
N ASP A 39 7.34 -8.53 20.05
CA ASP A 39 6.50 -7.96 19.01
C ASP A 39 7.16 -8.40 17.70
N PRO A 40 6.47 -9.15 16.82
CA PRO A 40 6.97 -9.28 15.46
C PRO A 40 7.07 -7.83 14.98
N GLN A 41 8.29 -7.36 14.77
CA GLN A 41 8.46 -6.26 13.84
C GLN A 41 7.91 -6.81 12.53
N GLU A 42 6.62 -6.56 12.26
CA GLU A 42 6.14 -6.52 10.90
C GLU A 42 7.07 -5.52 10.24
N SER A 43 8.01 -6.06 9.48
CA SER A 43 8.65 -5.32 8.41
C SER A 43 7.50 -4.91 7.50
N VAL A 44 6.92 -3.74 7.79
CA VAL A 44 6.15 -2.99 6.81
C VAL A 44 7.14 -2.65 5.72
N ASP A 45 7.22 -3.54 4.72
CA ASP A 45 7.83 -3.21 3.45
C ASP A 45 7.22 -1.88 2.99
N VAL A 46 8.03 -1.04 2.36
CA VAL A 46 7.65 0.34 1.96
C VAL A 46 6.53 0.37 0.89
N GLY A 47 5.87 -0.78 0.65
CA GLY A 47 4.70 -0.94 -0.22
C GLY A 47 3.49 -1.58 0.46
N ASP A 48 3.54 -2.03 1.71
CA ASP A 48 2.38 -2.61 2.42
C ASP A 48 1.58 -1.50 3.13
N ILE A 49 0.48 -1.08 2.51
CA ILE A 49 -0.43 -0.09 3.07
C ILE A 49 -1.59 -0.83 3.73
N GLN A 50 -1.86 -0.52 5.01
CA GLN A 50 -3.09 -0.95 5.67
C GLN A 50 -4.29 -0.45 4.85
N GLY A 51 -5.17 -1.35 4.42
CA GLY A 51 -6.23 -1.06 3.45
C GLY A 51 -6.98 0.23 3.75
N ASP A 52 -7.40 0.43 4.99
CA ASP A 52 -8.17 1.59 5.41
C ASP A 52 -7.40 2.92 5.24
N ALA A 53 -6.08 2.93 5.42
CA ALA A 53 -5.22 4.10 5.15
C ALA A 53 -5.04 4.38 3.65
N PHE A 54 -5.11 3.35 2.81
CA PHE A 54 -5.11 3.52 1.35
C PHE A 54 -6.38 4.25 0.89
N PHE A 55 -7.56 3.85 1.39
CA PHE A 55 -8.83 4.47 0.99
C PHE A 55 -9.01 5.91 1.48
N ASP A 56 -8.41 6.30 2.61
CA ASP A 56 -8.50 7.68 3.14
C ASP A 56 -7.62 8.67 2.35
N GLY A 57 -6.61 8.18 1.64
CA GLY A 57 -5.60 8.99 0.94
C GLY A 57 -5.29 8.55 -0.48
N VAL A 58 -6.24 7.92 -1.19
CA VAL A 58 -6.02 7.30 -2.50
C VAL A 58 -5.38 8.26 -3.52
N ASP A 59 -5.76 9.54 -3.52
CA ASP A 59 -5.20 10.58 -4.39
C ASP A 59 -3.69 10.76 -4.23
N THR A 60 -3.13 10.44 -3.05
CA THR A 60 -1.69 10.57 -2.77
C THR A 60 -0.88 9.50 -3.47
N TRP A 61 -1.50 8.37 -3.80
CA TRP A 61 -0.84 7.20 -4.36
C TRP A 61 -0.92 7.11 -5.88
N VAL A 62 -1.58 8.07 -6.54
CA VAL A 62 -1.76 8.04 -7.99
C VAL A 62 -0.41 8.01 -8.71
N GLY A 63 -0.26 7.02 -9.60
CA GLY A 63 0.97 6.74 -10.34
C GLY A 63 1.98 5.91 -9.57
N GLU A 64 1.75 5.58 -8.29
CA GLU A 64 2.60 4.70 -7.51
C GLU A 64 2.09 3.25 -7.54
N GLU A 65 3.03 2.29 -7.50
CA GLU A 65 2.72 0.89 -7.26
C GLU A 65 2.60 0.67 -5.74
N VAL A 66 1.45 0.15 -5.32
CA VAL A 66 1.13 -0.11 -3.92
C VAL A 66 0.72 -1.55 -3.73
N THR A 67 0.89 -2.07 -2.52
CA THR A 67 0.31 -3.34 -2.09
C THR A 67 -0.69 -3.07 -0.98
N VAL A 68 -1.95 -3.40 -1.24
CA VAL A 68 -3.08 -3.06 -0.37
C VAL A 68 -3.72 -4.35 0.13
N GLU A 69 -3.79 -4.50 1.46
CA GLU A 69 -4.64 -5.53 2.07
C GLU A 69 -6.07 -5.02 2.15
N ALA A 70 -7.01 -5.71 1.50
CA ALA A 70 -8.39 -5.27 1.37
C ALA A 70 -9.37 -6.44 1.38
N ARG A 71 -10.66 -6.13 1.44
CA ARG A 71 -11.72 -7.11 1.25
C ARG A 71 -12.33 -6.97 -0.14
N VAL A 72 -12.56 -8.08 -0.82
CA VAL A 72 -13.29 -8.08 -2.11
C VAL A 72 -14.72 -7.63 -1.85
N GLY A 73 -15.14 -6.57 -2.53
CA GLY A 73 -16.48 -5.99 -2.44
C GLY A 73 -17.46 -6.75 -3.32
N ARG A 74 -17.31 -6.61 -4.64
CA ARG A 74 -18.09 -7.34 -5.65
C ARG A 74 -17.23 -7.76 -6.83
N ILE A 75 -17.58 -8.85 -7.49
CA ILE A 75 -17.02 -9.21 -8.79
C ILE A 75 -17.78 -8.44 -9.88
N VAL A 76 -17.07 -7.76 -10.77
CA VAL A 76 -17.66 -6.98 -11.87
C VAL A 76 -17.66 -7.81 -13.15
N ASP A 77 -16.51 -8.36 -13.51
CA ASP A 77 -16.32 -9.30 -14.63
C ASP A 77 -15.15 -10.27 -14.33
N PRO A 78 -14.89 -11.29 -15.17
CA PRO A 78 -13.74 -12.19 -15.00
C PRO A 78 -12.36 -11.53 -14.81
N GLY A 79 -12.16 -10.31 -15.32
CA GLY A 79 -10.93 -9.53 -15.22
C GLY A 79 -10.96 -8.37 -14.23
N SER A 80 -12.07 -8.17 -13.50
CA SER A 80 -12.22 -7.04 -12.59
C SER A 80 -13.16 -7.28 -11.40
N PHE A 81 -12.83 -6.64 -10.29
CA PHE A 81 -13.62 -6.66 -9.07
C PHE A 81 -13.37 -5.39 -8.26
N THR A 82 -14.20 -5.12 -7.26
CA THR A 82 -13.96 -4.01 -6.34
C THR A 82 -13.31 -4.50 -5.06
N ILE A 83 -12.51 -3.63 -4.44
CA ILE A 83 -11.97 -3.82 -3.09
C ILE A 83 -12.47 -2.74 -2.14
N THR A 84 -12.59 -3.07 -0.87
CA THR A 84 -12.99 -2.15 0.21
C THR A 84 -12.08 -2.29 1.42
N GLY A 85 -12.13 -1.31 2.32
CA GLY A 85 -11.44 -1.34 3.61
C GLY A 85 -11.73 -2.61 4.42
N THR A 86 -10.79 -3.00 5.28
CA THR A 86 -10.92 -4.20 6.10
C THR A 86 -11.67 -3.94 7.40
N GLU A 87 -11.49 -2.75 7.99
CA GLU A 87 -12.15 -2.33 9.22
C GLU A 87 -13.55 -1.78 8.94
N ASN A 88 -13.68 -0.96 7.89
CA ASN A 88 -14.96 -0.40 7.45
C ASN A 88 -15.33 -0.81 6.01
N PRO A 89 -15.74 -2.06 5.79
CA PRO A 89 -16.10 -2.54 4.46
C PRO A 89 -17.36 -1.82 3.94
N GLY A 90 -17.28 -1.26 2.74
CA GLY A 90 -18.42 -0.70 2.00
C GLY A 90 -18.59 0.82 2.05
N GLU A 91 -17.82 1.55 2.87
CA GLU A 91 -17.83 3.02 2.87
C GLU A 91 -17.08 3.61 1.67
N SER A 92 -15.92 3.02 1.37
CA SER A 92 -15.11 3.34 0.19
C SER A 92 -14.82 2.06 -0.58
N ARG A 93 -14.91 2.15 -1.91
CA ARG A 93 -14.57 1.05 -2.82
C ARG A 93 -13.66 1.57 -3.92
N ILE A 94 -12.76 0.71 -4.40
CA ILE A 94 -11.91 0.99 -5.55
C ILE A 94 -12.08 -0.16 -6.54
N LEU A 95 -12.17 0.18 -7.83
CA LEU A 95 -12.17 -0.80 -8.90
C LEU A 95 -10.75 -1.34 -9.09
N VAL A 96 -10.64 -2.67 -9.16
CA VAL A 96 -9.41 -3.37 -9.55
C VAL A 96 -9.62 -3.95 -10.94
N VAL A 97 -8.70 -3.67 -11.85
CA VAL A 97 -8.67 -4.20 -13.23
C VAL A 97 -7.38 -4.99 -13.47
N ASP A 98 -7.32 -5.73 -14.57
CA ASP A 98 -6.21 -6.64 -14.91
C ASP A 98 -5.99 -7.75 -13.86
N ALA A 99 -7.07 -8.20 -13.22
CA ALA A 99 -7.01 -9.17 -12.15
C ALA A 99 -7.93 -10.36 -12.44
N ASP A 100 -7.41 -11.58 -12.33
CA ASP A 100 -8.21 -12.78 -12.52
C ASP A 100 -9.18 -12.97 -11.33
N SER A 101 -10.46 -12.71 -11.58
CA SER A 101 -11.49 -12.73 -10.54
C SER A 101 -11.84 -14.16 -10.09
N SER A 102 -11.35 -15.20 -10.78
CA SER A 102 -11.60 -16.60 -10.39
C SER A 102 -10.75 -17.04 -9.20
N LEU A 103 -9.75 -16.23 -8.84
CA LEU A 103 -8.85 -16.45 -7.71
C LEU A 103 -9.42 -15.94 -6.38
N VAL A 104 -10.57 -15.26 -6.40
CA VAL A 104 -11.14 -14.55 -5.25
C VAL A 104 -12.65 -14.77 -5.13
N ASP A 105 -13.16 -14.71 -3.90
CA ASP A 105 -14.59 -14.75 -3.58
C ASP A 105 -15.05 -13.39 -3.00
N GLU A 106 -16.32 -13.02 -3.20
CA GLU A 106 -16.88 -11.80 -2.58
C GLU A 106 -16.78 -11.88 -1.04
N GLY A 107 -16.28 -10.82 -0.42
CA GLY A 107 -15.99 -10.78 1.01
C GLY A 107 -14.71 -11.50 1.41
N GLU A 108 -13.91 -12.02 0.48
CA GLU A 108 -12.59 -12.57 0.80
C GLU A 108 -11.60 -11.45 1.17
N ARG A 109 -10.66 -11.74 2.07
CA ARG A 109 -9.50 -10.86 2.31
C ARG A 109 -8.41 -11.21 1.32
N VAL A 110 -7.89 -10.20 0.64
CA VAL A 110 -6.89 -10.34 -0.42
C VAL A 110 -5.83 -9.27 -0.24
N ARG A 111 -4.66 -9.53 -0.81
CA ARG A 111 -3.60 -8.54 -0.98
C ARG A 111 -3.45 -8.27 -2.46
N VAL A 112 -3.68 -7.03 -2.86
CA VAL A 112 -3.59 -6.61 -4.27
C VAL A 112 -2.40 -5.69 -4.43
N THR A 113 -1.47 -6.08 -5.30
CA THR A 113 -0.39 -5.21 -5.76
C THR A 113 -0.77 -4.63 -7.11
N GLY A 114 -0.62 -3.33 -7.28
CA GLY A 114 -0.97 -2.66 -8.53
C GLY A 114 -0.62 -1.18 -8.54
N VAL A 115 -0.77 -0.57 -9.70
CA VAL A 115 -0.56 0.87 -9.90
C VAL A 115 -1.87 1.60 -9.70
N VAL A 116 -1.88 2.62 -8.83
CA VAL A 116 -3.04 3.47 -8.64
C VAL A 116 -3.16 4.45 -9.81
N ARG A 117 -4.36 4.56 -10.35
CA ARG A 117 -4.67 5.40 -11.51
C ARG A 117 -5.91 6.23 -11.19
N GLU A 118 -6.02 7.37 -11.84
CA GLU A 118 -7.18 8.27 -11.79
C GLU A 118 -7.87 8.31 -13.16
N ASP A 119 -9.02 8.97 -13.22
CA ASP A 119 -9.79 9.18 -14.46
C ASP A 119 -10.10 7.85 -15.20
N PHE A 120 -10.67 6.86 -14.49
CA PHE A 120 -11.05 5.61 -15.13
C PHE A 120 -12.00 5.84 -16.30
N THR A 121 -11.71 5.18 -17.42
CA THR A 121 -12.61 5.07 -18.59
C THR A 121 -12.50 3.65 -19.15
N ALA A 122 -13.63 3.02 -19.47
CA ALA A 122 -13.65 1.67 -20.04
C ALA A 122 -12.77 1.60 -21.31
N ALA A 123 -13.01 2.51 -22.26
CA ALA A 123 -12.22 2.63 -23.48
C ALA A 123 -10.70 2.83 -23.25
N GLY A 124 -10.31 3.58 -22.21
CA GLY A 124 -8.91 3.78 -21.88
C GLY A 124 -8.23 2.49 -21.40
N VAL A 125 -8.94 1.72 -20.58
CA VAL A 125 -8.44 0.44 -20.06
C VAL A 125 -8.46 -0.66 -21.12
N GLU A 126 -9.49 -0.70 -21.97
CA GLU A 126 -9.57 -1.63 -23.12
C GLU A 126 -8.37 -1.46 -24.06
N GLU A 127 -8.03 -0.22 -24.41
CA GLU A 127 -6.88 0.08 -25.28
C GLU A 127 -5.54 -0.30 -24.60
N ASP A 128 -5.37 -0.02 -23.31
CA ASP A 128 -4.13 -0.29 -22.56
C ASP A 128 -3.89 -1.80 -22.37
N LEU A 129 -4.93 -2.53 -21.96
CA LEU A 129 -4.86 -3.95 -21.63
C LEU A 129 -5.18 -4.87 -22.82
N GLN A 130 -5.67 -4.33 -23.94
CA GLN A 130 -6.13 -5.09 -25.10
C GLN A 130 -7.25 -6.08 -24.74
N VAL A 131 -8.22 -5.61 -23.94
CA VAL A 131 -9.40 -6.37 -23.48
C VAL A 131 -10.69 -5.72 -24.00
N ASP A 132 -11.82 -6.42 -23.86
CA ASP A 132 -13.15 -5.95 -24.24
C ASP A 132 -13.97 -5.86 -22.94
N LEU A 133 -14.33 -4.65 -22.54
CA LEU A 133 -15.08 -4.37 -21.31
C LEU A 133 -16.50 -3.97 -21.67
N ASP A 134 -17.48 -4.48 -20.92
CA ASP A 134 -18.88 -4.08 -21.10
C ASP A 134 -19.11 -2.74 -20.40
N ASP A 135 -19.18 -1.62 -21.15
CA ASP A 135 -19.34 -0.26 -20.62
C ASP A 135 -20.44 -0.15 -19.56
N ALA A 136 -21.54 -0.92 -19.70
CA ALA A 136 -22.66 -0.87 -18.77
C ALA A 136 -22.30 -1.35 -17.36
N LEU A 137 -21.30 -2.23 -17.23
CA LEU A 137 -20.79 -2.71 -15.94
C LEU A 137 -19.87 -1.70 -15.25
N PHE A 138 -19.26 -0.80 -16.02
CA PHE A 138 -18.24 0.12 -15.54
C PHE A 138 -18.67 1.59 -15.45
N LEU A 139 -19.89 1.91 -15.91
CA LEU A 139 -20.44 3.28 -15.88
C LEU A 139 -20.36 3.95 -14.49
N GLU A 140 -20.47 3.18 -13.40
CA GLU A 140 -20.39 3.77 -12.05
C GLU A 140 -18.98 4.21 -11.65
N PHE A 141 -17.95 3.69 -12.32
CA PHE A 141 -16.55 3.96 -12.03
C PHE A 141 -15.94 5.02 -12.96
N GLU A 142 -16.71 5.59 -13.89
CA GLU A 142 -16.20 6.65 -14.76
C GLU A 142 -15.65 7.82 -13.93
N GLU A 143 -14.46 8.29 -14.31
CA GLU A 143 -13.75 9.40 -13.65
C GLU A 143 -13.31 9.07 -12.20
N GLU A 144 -13.44 7.82 -11.74
CA GLU A 144 -13.00 7.38 -10.42
C GLU A 144 -11.53 6.90 -10.41
N HIS A 145 -10.99 6.77 -9.19
CA HIS A 145 -9.72 6.10 -8.95
C HIS A 145 -9.86 4.59 -9.12
N TYR A 146 -8.86 3.97 -9.73
CA TYR A 146 -8.81 2.53 -9.94
C TYR A 146 -7.40 2.00 -9.72
N LEU A 147 -7.31 0.69 -9.46
CA LEU A 147 -6.06 -0.03 -9.27
C LEU A 147 -5.86 -0.97 -10.47
N GLN A 148 -4.82 -0.73 -11.25
CA GLN A 148 -4.39 -1.68 -12.28
C GLN A 148 -3.52 -2.74 -11.61
N ALA A 149 -4.06 -3.94 -11.43
CA ALA A 149 -3.39 -5.00 -10.71
C ALA A 149 -2.19 -5.53 -11.50
N THR A 150 -1.11 -5.81 -10.78
CA THR A 150 0.01 -6.62 -11.27
C THR A 150 0.06 -7.97 -10.58
N HIS A 151 -0.47 -8.06 -9.34
CA HIS A 151 -0.54 -9.31 -8.59
C HIS A 151 -1.72 -9.33 -7.61
N VAL A 152 -2.33 -10.50 -7.44
CA VAL A 152 -3.36 -10.74 -6.43
C VAL A 152 -2.99 -11.97 -5.62
N ASP A 153 -2.88 -11.81 -4.30
CA ASP A 153 -2.68 -12.90 -3.37
C ASP A 153 -3.96 -13.12 -2.52
N SER A 154 -4.56 -14.30 -2.69
CA SER A 154 -5.73 -14.78 -1.94
C SER A 154 -5.39 -15.83 -0.87
N SER A 155 -4.10 -15.98 -0.53
CA SER A 155 -3.64 -16.98 0.43
C SER A 155 -4.09 -16.72 1.88
N LEU A 156 -4.69 -15.55 2.13
CA LEU A 156 -5.30 -15.16 3.40
C LEU A 156 -6.59 -15.93 3.72
N ARG A 157 -7.10 -16.73 2.78
CA ARG A 157 -8.23 -17.64 2.98
C ARG A 157 -7.83 -18.78 3.96
N PRO A 158 -8.47 -18.89 5.14
CA PRO A 158 -8.24 -20.05 6.00
C PRO A 158 -8.74 -21.33 5.29
N ALA A 159 -7.91 -22.38 5.33
CA ALA A 159 -8.19 -23.69 4.75
C ALA A 159 -9.39 -24.42 5.39
#